data_AF-A0A401T8M1-F1
#
_entry.id   AF-A0A401T8M1-F1
#
_cell.length_a   1.000
_cell.length_b   1.000
_cell.length_c   1.000
_cell.angle_alpha   90.00
_cell.angle_beta   90.00
_cell.angle_gamma   90.00
#
_symmetry.space_group_name_H-M   'P 1'
#
loop_
_entity.id
_entity.type
_entity.pdbx_description
1 polymer ?
#
loop_
_entity_poly.entity_id
_entity_poly.type
_entity_poly.pdbx_seq_one_letter_code
_entity_poly.pdbx_strand_id
1 'polypeptide(L)' 'MDSFRERKEQRLQAGADRSRAGGVDPEIRALVDTVNRSERFSTTSSCSGRVLLLAVRGAAGGGCSDRDGGGVG' A
#
# COMPACT_ATOMS: atom_id res chain seq x y z
N MET A 1 18.58 10.01 19.81
CA MET A 1 17.29 10.17 19.12
C MET A 1 16.75 8.78 18.86
N ASP A 2 15.49 8.49 19.22
CA ASP A 2 14.89 7.16 19.07
C ASP A 2 14.68 6.85 17.58
N SER A 3 15.50 5.93 17.05
CA SER A 3 15.49 5.52 15.62
C SER A 3 14.12 5.00 15.15
N PHE A 4 13.30 4.51 16.07
CA PHE A 4 11.93 4.10 15.77
C PHE A 4 11.03 5.29 15.42
N ARG A 5 11.11 6.37 16.19
CA ARG A 5 10.25 7.56 15.99
C ARG A 5 10.50 8.18 14.63
N GLU A 6 11.76 8.34 14.25
CA GLU A 6 12.16 8.88 12.94
C GLU A 6 11.65 8.01 11.79
N ARG A 7 11.82 6.68 11.89
CA ARG A 7 11.31 5.73 10.88
C ARG A 7 9.78 5.74 10.78
N LYS A 8 9.10 5.91 11.91
CA LYS A 8 7.64 6.01 11.96
C LYS A 8 7.16 7.30 11.31
N GLU A 9 7.77 8.43 11.66
CA GLU A 9 7.47 9.73 11.05
C GLU A 9 7.68 9.68 9.53
N GLN A 10 8.81 9.16 9.06
CA GLN A 10 9.07 9.00 7.62
C GLN A 10 8.02 8.12 6.91
N ARG A 11 7.47 7.12 7.59
CA ARG A 11 6.43 6.25 7.02
C ARG A 11 5.06 6.93 6.96
N LEU A 12 4.74 7.72 7.98
CA LEU A 12 3.44 8.38 8.11
C LEU A 12 3.41 9.75 7.43
N GLN A 13 4.57 10.34 7.15
CA GLN A 13 4.70 11.56 6.36
C GLN A 13 4.15 11.33 4.95
N ALA A 14 3.19 12.19 4.58
CA ALA A 14 2.37 12.06 3.38
C ALA A 14 3.20 12.24 2.10
N GLY A 15 3.15 11.23 1.23
CA GLY A 15 3.83 11.26 -0.06
C GLY A 15 3.60 9.98 -0.87
N ALA A 16 2.36 9.83 -1.34
CA ALA A 16 1.80 8.71 -2.08
C ALA A 16 1.59 7.43 -1.27
N ASP A 17 0.32 7.05 -1.10
CA ASP A 17 0.02 5.65 -0.87
C ASP A 17 0.70 4.82 -1.97
N ARG A 18 1.66 3.99 -1.55
CA ARG A 18 2.39 3.09 -2.45
C ARG A 18 1.68 1.76 -2.64
N SER A 19 0.52 1.58 -2.02
CA SER A 19 -0.32 0.42 -2.27
C SER A 19 -0.83 0.48 -3.71
N ARG A 20 -0.90 -0.68 -4.35
CA ARG A 20 -1.55 -0.81 -5.66
C ARG A 20 -3.04 -0.46 -5.61
N ALA A 21 -3.65 -0.50 -4.43
CA ALA A 21 -5.05 -0.17 -4.23
C ALA A 21 -5.31 1.35 -4.21
N GLY A 22 -4.28 2.17 -4.01
CA GLY A 22 -4.42 3.64 -3.91
C GLY A 22 -5.13 4.11 -2.63
N GLY A 23 -5.41 3.21 -1.69
CA GLY A 23 -5.71 3.55 -0.31
C GLY A 23 -5.66 2.35 0.63
N VAL A 24 -5.91 2.61 1.92
CA VAL A 24 -6.22 1.59 2.92
C VAL A 24 -7.67 1.14 2.72
N ASP A 25 -7.94 -0.17 2.80
CA ASP A 25 -9.29 -0.72 2.72
C ASP A 25 -10.22 -0.03 3.77
N PRO A 26 -11.40 0.48 3.39
CA PRO A 26 -12.27 1.25 4.29
C PRO A 26 -12.63 0.52 5.58
N GLU A 27 -12.80 -0.80 5.51
CA GLU A 27 -13.18 -1.69 6.61
C GLU A 27 -12.18 -1.68 7.78
N ILE A 28 -10.90 -1.48 7.49
CA ILE A 28 -9.83 -1.49 8.52
C ILE A 28 -9.22 -0.11 8.76
N ARG A 29 -9.72 0.95 8.08
CA ARG A 29 -9.15 2.29 8.19
C ARG A 29 -9.09 2.78 9.64
N ALA A 30 -10.18 2.63 10.38
CA ALA A 30 -10.25 3.04 11.77
C ALA A 30 -9.24 2.29 12.67
N LEU A 31 -9.01 1.00 12.40
CA LEU A 31 -8.02 0.19 13.11
C LEU A 31 -6.60 0.68 12.79
N VAL A 32 -6.27 0.88 11.51
CA VAL A 32 -4.98 1.37 11.05
C VAL A 32 -4.67 2.74 11.67
N ASP A 33 -5.63 3.66 11.64
CA ASP A 33 -5.49 4.99 12.23
C ASP A 33 -5.26 4.89 13.75
N THR A 34 -5.97 4.00 14.43
CA THR A 34 -5.82 3.77 15.88
C THR A 34 -4.43 3.26 16.24
N VAL A 35 -3.92 2.28 15.51
CA VAL A 35 -2.56 1.75 15.74
C VAL A 35 -1.52 2.83 15.48
N ASN A 36 -1.65 3.60 14.39
CA ASN A 36 -0.67 4.62 14.02
C ASN A 36 -0.66 5.85 14.94
N ARG A 37 -1.76 6.13 15.65
CA ARG A 37 -1.77 7.15 16.71
C ARG A 37 -0.91 6.78 17.92
N SER A 38 -0.66 5.50 18.19
CA SER A 38 0.17 5.07 19.32
C SER A 38 1.66 5.30 19.08
N GLU A 39 2.35 6.01 19.96
CA GLU A 39 3.80 6.30 19.84
C GLU A 39 4.69 5.07 19.71
N ARG A 40 4.22 3.91 20.20
CA ARG A 40 5.00 2.66 20.26
C ARG A 40 4.78 1.74 19.07
N PHE A 41 3.79 2.03 18.23
CA PHE A 41 3.40 1.17 17.11
C PHE A 41 3.29 1.95 15.80
N SER A 42 3.42 1.21 14.72
CA SER A 42 3.16 1.68 13.36
C SER A 42 2.74 0.51 12.50
N THR A 43 1.74 0.69 11.64
CA THR A 43 1.40 -0.29 10.61
C THR A 43 2.35 -0.17 9.41
N THR A 44 2.34 -1.18 8.55
CA THR A 44 2.99 -1.18 7.23
C THR A 44 1.92 -1.46 6.17
N SER A 45 2.19 -2.31 5.17
CA SER A 45 1.16 -2.81 4.25
C SER A 45 0.11 -3.62 5.01
N SER A 46 -1.14 -3.20 4.95
CA SER A 46 -2.27 -3.82 5.64
C SER A 46 -3.46 -3.93 4.68
N CYS A 47 -4.29 -4.97 4.84
CA CYS A 47 -5.51 -5.18 4.06
C CYS A 47 -6.61 -5.83 4.92
N SER A 48 -7.87 -5.73 4.51
CA SER A 48 -9.01 -6.40 5.16
C SER A 48 -9.28 -7.81 4.65
N GLY A 49 -8.44 -8.30 3.74
CA GLY A 49 -8.65 -9.57 3.02
C GLY A 49 -9.51 -9.38 1.78
N ARG A 50 -9.35 -10.27 0.78
CA ARG A 50 -10.13 -10.21 -0.47
C ARG A 50 -10.27 -11.60 -1.07
N VAL A 51 -11.44 -11.90 -1.61
CA VAL A 51 -11.67 -13.09 -2.44
C VAL A 51 -11.40 -12.71 -3.90
N LEU A 52 -10.58 -13.51 -4.58
CA LEU A 52 -10.17 -13.27 -5.97
C LEU A 52 -10.35 -14.55 -6.78
N LEU A 53 -10.96 -14.43 -7.97
CA LEU A 53 -10.92 -15.48 -8.98
C LEU A 53 -9.81 -15.13 -9.98
N LEU A 54 -8.82 -16.02 -10.11
CA LEU A 54 -7.63 -15.79 -10.93
C LEU A 54 -7.54 -16.87 -12.02
N ALA A 55 -7.42 -16.45 -13.28
CA ALA A 55 -7.07 -17.32 -14.39
C ALA A 55 -5.59 -17.11 -14.73
N VAL A 56 -4.73 -18.02 -14.26
CA VAL A 56 -3.28 -17.93 -14.49
C VAL A 56 -2.90 -18.85 -15.65
N ARG A 57 -2.43 -18.27 -16.77
CA ARG A 57 -1.77 -19.06 -17.83
C ARG A 57 -0.31 -19.28 -17.41
N GLY A 58 0.18 -20.51 -17.56
CA GLY A 58 1.53 -20.93 -17.14
C GLY A 58 2.63 -19.99 -17.66
N ALA A 59 3.61 -19.72 -16.80
CA ALA A 59 4.60 -18.66 -16.94
C ALA A 59 5.52 -18.79 -18.16
N ALA A 60 5.74 -17.68 -18.85
CA ALA A 60 7.06 -17.29 -19.36
C ALA A 60 7.27 -15.82 -18.97
N GLY A 61 8.38 -15.52 -18.31
CA GLY A 61 8.62 -14.27 -17.60
C GLY A 61 8.53 -13.00 -18.45
N GLY A 62 8.19 -11.89 -17.78
CA GLY A 62 8.24 -10.54 -18.33
C GLY A 62 7.56 -9.57 -17.38
N GLY A 63 8.36 -8.67 -16.79
CA GLY A 63 7.96 -7.74 -15.72
C GLY A 63 7.04 -6.60 -16.16
N CYS A 64 6.83 -5.65 -15.23
CA CYS A 64 6.04 -4.43 -15.39
C CYS A 64 6.22 -3.79 -16.78
N SER A 65 5.14 -3.71 -17.55
CA SER A 65 5.07 -2.83 -18.70
C SER A 65 4.42 -1.51 -18.29
N ASP A 66 5.26 -0.55 -17.88
CA ASP A 66 4.94 0.86 -18.00
C ASP A 66 4.88 1.22 -19.50
N ARG A 67 3.72 1.72 -19.95
CA ARG A 67 3.58 2.72 -21.00
C ARG A 67 2.11 3.13 -21.13
N ASP A 68 1.78 4.26 -20.50
CA ASP A 68 0.63 5.06 -20.90
C ASP A 68 0.86 5.57 -22.32
N GLY A 69 0.12 5.01 -23.27
CA GLY A 69 0.00 5.50 -24.63
C GLY A 69 -1.42 5.96 -24.88
N GLY A 70 -1.69 7.25 -24.73
CA GLY A 70 -2.78 7.94 -25.42
C GLY A 70 -2.14 8.97 -26.35
N GLY A 71 -2.50 9.12 -27.62
CA GLY A 71 -3.76 8.82 -28.28
C GLY A 71 -4.07 10.04 -29.15
N VAL A 72 -4.12 9.82 -30.46
CA VAL A 72 -4.32 10.79 -31.55
C VAL A 72 -5.49 11.75 -31.37
N GLY A 73 -5.33 12.96 -31.91
CA GLY A 73 -6.36 13.94 -32.23
C GLY A 73 -5.80 14.92 -33.25
#